data_AF-A0A6C0ILY3-F1
#
_entry.id   AF-A0A6C0ILY3-F1
#
_cell.length_a   1.000
_cell.length_b   1.000
_cell.length_c   1.000
_cell.angle_alpha   90.00
_cell.angle_beta   90.00
_cell.angle_gamma   90.00
#
_symmetry.space_group_name_H-M   'P 1'
#
loop_
_entity.id
_entity.type
_entity.pdbx_description
1 polymer ?
#
loop_
_entity_poly.entity_id
_entity_poly.type
_entity_poly.pdbx_seq_one_letter_code
_entity_poly.pdbx_strand_id
1 'polypeptide(L)'
;MPKGSDWFNFAYVTIAYLALALGMMLFIAIDDIRKNWPKYRCNPMYLPLSKDVQKDFSYCVQNMQANYMGVLLAPITWIMKNIGSLAGNVFSSLQKFRYMISNIRDFIMFIVQSIMGIFANTIIQSQKMAMAVKDSVGKIMGIAVTLLYTMDGSVKTMQSAWNGPPGQMVRAICFRKNTIVELKSGEKVAMDKVKLGDVLSNGTKVYATLEVANANDECFYKVMSKDENDNQKEIFVTGSHYLFCDREKKFVMVKEHPDAVLTEEKEDTFSCLITDNHTIPLGGHMFWDWEDDLVPK
;
A
#
# COMPACT_ATOMS: atom_id res chain seq x y z
N MET A 1 59.96 -145.12 -27.84
CA MET A 1 59.88 -143.69 -28.27
C MET A 1 58.48 -143.45 -28.79
N PRO A 2 57.71 -142.48 -28.24
CA PRO A 2 56.37 -142.19 -28.74
C PRO A 2 56.47 -141.75 -30.21
N LYS A 3 55.52 -142.21 -31.05
CA LYS A 3 55.53 -141.91 -32.48
C LYS A 3 55.05 -140.46 -32.66
N GLY A 4 55.52 -139.74 -33.68
CA GLY A 4 55.16 -138.32 -33.89
C GLY A 4 53.65 -138.02 -33.99
N SER A 5 52.84 -139.03 -34.30
CA SER A 5 51.37 -138.97 -34.26
C SER A 5 50.81 -138.74 -32.84
N ASP A 6 51.46 -139.26 -31.80
CA ASP A 6 51.00 -139.14 -30.41
C ASP A 6 51.11 -137.69 -29.89
N TRP A 7 52.12 -136.94 -30.34
CA TRP A 7 52.31 -135.52 -29.99
C TRP A 7 51.29 -134.59 -30.65
N PHE A 8 50.86 -134.88 -31.90
CA PHE A 8 49.84 -134.10 -32.59
C PHE A 8 48.47 -134.25 -31.93
N ASN A 9 48.09 -135.47 -31.56
CA ASN A 9 46.84 -135.74 -30.85
C ASN A 9 46.80 -135.06 -29.48
N PHE A 10 47.93 -135.02 -28.75
CA PHE A 10 48.03 -134.31 -27.47
C PHE A 10 47.85 -132.78 -27.63
N ALA A 11 48.50 -132.17 -28.62
CA ALA A 11 48.34 -130.73 -28.89
C ALA A 11 46.91 -130.36 -29.29
N TYR A 12 46.27 -131.17 -30.15
CA TYR A 12 44.89 -130.96 -30.58
C TYR A 12 43.91 -131.00 -29.41
N VAL A 13 43.98 -132.03 -28.56
CA VAL A 13 43.11 -132.16 -27.38
C VAL A 13 43.32 -131.01 -26.40
N THR A 14 44.57 -130.56 -26.22
CA THR A 14 44.90 -129.44 -25.32
C THR A 14 44.34 -128.11 -25.85
N ILE A 15 44.46 -127.84 -27.14
CA ILE A 15 43.89 -126.63 -27.77
C ILE A 15 42.36 -126.69 -27.76
N ALA A 16 41.76 -127.84 -28.05
CA ALA A 16 40.31 -128.02 -27.99
C ALA A 16 39.76 -127.77 -26.58
N TYR A 17 40.46 -128.23 -25.54
CA TYR A 17 40.10 -127.96 -24.15
C TYR A 17 40.24 -126.47 -23.80
N LEU A 18 41.31 -125.81 -24.23
CA LEU A 18 41.48 -124.36 -24.05
C LEU A 18 40.38 -123.56 -24.76
N ALA A 19 40.00 -123.94 -25.97
CA ALA A 19 38.91 -123.30 -26.71
C ALA A 19 37.55 -123.48 -26.00
N LEU A 20 37.29 -124.67 -25.46
CA LEU A 20 36.09 -124.95 -24.65
C LEU A 20 36.07 -124.13 -23.35
N ALA A 21 37.19 -124.07 -22.62
CA ALA A 21 37.32 -123.28 -21.40
C ALA A 21 37.10 -121.78 -21.66
N LEU A 22 37.67 -121.26 -22.75
CA LEU A 22 37.51 -119.86 -23.16
C LEU A 22 36.08 -119.56 -23.62
N GLY A 23 35.45 -120.50 -24.35
CA GLY A 23 34.04 -120.43 -24.70
C GLY A 23 33.13 -120.33 -23.47
N MET A 24 33.34 -121.16 -22.45
CA MET A 24 32.56 -121.11 -21.20
C MET A 24 32.74 -119.78 -20.45
N MET A 25 33.97 -119.24 -20.37
CA MET A 25 34.21 -117.93 -19.76
C MET A 25 33.48 -116.80 -20.49
N LEU A 26 33.45 -116.83 -21.84
CA LEU A 26 32.71 -115.85 -22.63
C LEU A 26 31.20 -115.93 -22.38
N PHE A 27 30.62 -117.12 -22.28
CA PHE A 27 29.20 -117.26 -21.96
C PHE A 27 28.85 -116.71 -20.58
N ILE A 28 29.68 -116.95 -19.57
CA ILE A 28 29.48 -116.40 -18.21
C ILE A 28 29.58 -114.87 -18.22
N ALA A 29 30.57 -114.31 -18.93
CA ALA A 29 30.74 -112.86 -19.05
C ALA A 29 29.56 -112.20 -19.78
N ILE A 30 29.05 -112.82 -20.85
CA ILE A 30 27.87 -112.33 -21.58
C ILE A 30 26.62 -112.38 -20.69
N ASP A 31 26.45 -113.43 -19.88
CA ASP A 31 25.31 -113.55 -18.97
C ASP A 31 25.35 -112.51 -17.85
N ASP A 32 26.53 -112.19 -17.32
CA ASP A 32 26.70 -111.11 -16.34
C ASP A 32 26.37 -109.72 -16.94
N ILE A 33 26.82 -109.45 -18.17
CA ILE A 33 26.48 -108.21 -18.89
C ILE A 33 24.97 -108.11 -19.14
N ARG A 34 24.31 -109.22 -19.48
CA ARG A 34 22.85 -109.27 -19.67
C ARG A 34 22.08 -109.04 -18.38
N LYS A 35 22.54 -109.59 -17.24
CA LYS A 35 21.94 -109.36 -15.91
C LYS A 35 22.06 -107.90 -15.49
N ASN A 36 23.17 -107.23 -15.84
CA ASN A 36 23.45 -105.84 -15.49
C ASN A 36 23.24 -104.86 -16.67
N TRP A 37 22.33 -105.18 -17.60
CA TRP A 37 22.11 -104.42 -18.84
C TRP A 37 21.91 -102.89 -18.67
N PRO A 38 21.18 -102.39 -17.65
CA PRO A 38 21.01 -100.94 -17.46
C PRO A 38 22.32 -100.16 -17.30
N LYS A 39 23.37 -100.82 -16.79
CA LYS A 39 24.71 -100.22 -16.63
C LYS A 39 25.49 -100.19 -17.93
N TYR A 40 25.34 -101.21 -18.78
CA TYR A 40 26.14 -101.39 -19.99
C TYR A 40 25.44 -100.91 -21.29
N ARG A 41 24.12 -100.64 -21.26
CA ARG A 41 23.31 -100.30 -22.43
C ARG A 41 23.75 -99.07 -23.22
N CYS A 42 24.43 -98.10 -22.58
CA CYS A 42 24.91 -96.88 -23.24
C CYS A 42 26.41 -96.92 -23.56
N ASN A 43 27.09 -98.05 -23.37
CA ASN A 43 28.48 -98.23 -23.77
C ASN A 43 28.53 -98.84 -25.20
N PRO A 44 29.16 -98.17 -26.18
CA PRO A 44 29.22 -98.62 -27.58
C PRO A 44 29.77 -100.04 -27.76
N MET A 45 30.66 -100.49 -26.88
CA MET A 45 31.31 -101.80 -26.99
C MET A 45 30.38 -102.98 -26.67
N TYR A 46 29.38 -102.78 -25.82
CA TYR A 46 28.44 -103.83 -25.41
C TYR A 46 27.08 -103.74 -26.12
N LEU A 47 26.83 -102.64 -26.85
CA LEU A 47 25.57 -102.38 -27.56
C LEU A 47 25.15 -103.49 -28.56
N PRO A 48 26.07 -104.18 -29.29
CA PRO A 48 25.69 -105.30 -30.15
C PRO A 48 25.05 -106.49 -29.41
N LEU A 49 25.15 -106.54 -28.09
CA LEU A 49 24.52 -107.56 -27.24
C LEU A 49 23.07 -107.20 -26.83
N SER A 50 22.56 -106.03 -27.24
CA SER A 50 21.18 -105.61 -26.99
C SER A 50 20.17 -106.49 -27.72
N LYS A 51 18.99 -106.68 -27.11
CA LYS A 51 17.83 -107.29 -27.77
C LYS A 51 17.21 -106.37 -28.83
N ASP A 52 17.38 -105.05 -28.68
CA ASP A 52 16.86 -104.02 -29.60
C ASP A 52 17.83 -102.84 -29.63
N VAL A 53 18.81 -102.94 -30.52
CA VAL A 53 19.90 -101.98 -30.67
C VAL A 53 19.36 -100.58 -31.01
N GLN A 54 18.31 -100.48 -31.82
CA GLN A 54 17.76 -99.19 -32.26
C GLN A 54 17.08 -98.45 -31.11
N LYS A 55 16.34 -99.17 -30.26
CA LYS A 55 15.65 -98.59 -29.10
C LYS A 55 16.64 -98.15 -28.02
N ASP A 56 17.63 -98.98 -27.70
CA ASP A 56 18.65 -98.64 -26.70
C ASP A 56 19.55 -97.49 -27.18
N PHE A 57 19.93 -97.48 -28.47
CA PHE A 57 20.68 -96.36 -29.06
C PHE A 57 19.89 -95.04 -29.00
N SER A 58 18.62 -95.06 -29.43
CA SER A 58 17.76 -93.87 -29.40
C SER A 58 17.56 -93.35 -27.98
N TYR A 59 17.38 -94.24 -27.01
CA TYR A 59 17.26 -93.87 -25.60
C TYR A 59 18.54 -93.22 -25.07
N CYS A 60 19.71 -93.82 -25.33
CA CYS A 60 20.98 -93.28 -24.86
C CYS A 60 21.31 -91.95 -25.54
N VAL A 61 21.03 -91.79 -26.84
CA VAL A 61 21.21 -90.53 -27.57
C VAL A 61 20.25 -89.45 -27.05
N GLN A 62 18.98 -89.76 -26.83
CA GLN A 62 18.01 -88.79 -26.28
C GLN A 62 18.37 -88.36 -24.86
N ASN A 63 18.77 -89.29 -23.99
CA ASN A 63 19.19 -88.97 -22.63
C ASN A 63 20.51 -88.18 -22.62
N MET A 64 21.43 -88.46 -23.55
CA MET A 64 22.65 -87.68 -23.72
C MET A 64 22.33 -86.27 -24.24
N GLN A 65 21.41 -86.13 -25.20
CA GLN A 65 20.95 -84.84 -25.73
C GLN A 65 20.21 -84.01 -24.69
N ALA A 66 19.38 -84.60 -23.83
CA ALA A 66 18.71 -83.88 -22.74
C ALA A 66 19.72 -83.30 -21.73
N ASN A 67 20.74 -84.09 -21.37
CA ASN A 67 21.84 -83.63 -20.51
C ASN A 67 22.72 -82.58 -21.21
N TYR A 68 22.93 -82.70 -22.52
CA TYR A 68 23.70 -81.73 -23.30
C TYR A 68 22.91 -80.43 -23.57
N MET A 69 21.58 -80.49 -23.64
CA MET A 69 20.72 -79.30 -23.82
C MET A 69 20.85 -78.35 -22.63
N GLY A 70 21.00 -78.85 -21.41
CA GLY A 70 21.32 -78.02 -20.25
C GLY A 70 22.64 -77.25 -20.41
N VAL A 71 23.67 -77.89 -20.97
CA VAL A 71 24.97 -77.26 -21.26
C VAL A 71 24.88 -76.27 -22.43
N LEU A 72 24.08 -76.57 -23.46
CA LEU A 72 23.86 -75.69 -24.61
C LEU A 72 23.00 -74.46 -24.26
N LEU A 73 22.07 -74.58 -23.32
CA LEU A 73 21.25 -73.48 -22.82
C LEU A 73 21.96 -72.67 -21.72
N ALA A 74 23.05 -73.19 -21.12
CA ALA A 74 23.80 -72.48 -20.08
C ALA A 74 24.32 -71.10 -20.55
N PRO A 75 24.90 -70.94 -21.76
CA PRO A 75 25.25 -69.62 -22.30
C PRO A 75 24.04 -68.69 -22.46
N ILE A 76 22.91 -69.20 -22.98
CA ILE A 76 21.70 -68.40 -23.23
C ILE A 76 21.08 -67.93 -21.92
N THR A 77 20.99 -68.81 -20.92
CA THR A 77 20.46 -68.48 -19.59
C THR A 77 21.36 -67.48 -18.85
N TRP A 78 22.68 -67.57 -19.01
CA TRP A 78 23.62 -66.56 -18.50
C TRP A 78 23.41 -65.20 -19.14
N ILE A 79 23.23 -65.14 -20.47
CA ILE A 79 22.93 -63.89 -21.19
C ILE A 79 21.59 -63.31 -20.70
N MET A 80 20.54 -64.12 -20.56
CA MET A 80 19.23 -63.66 -20.06
C MET A 80 19.30 -63.11 -18.63
N LYS A 81 20.09 -63.75 -17.74
CA LYS A 81 20.32 -63.23 -16.38
C LYS A 81 21.04 -61.89 -16.40
N ASN A 82 22.04 -61.73 -17.25
CA ASN A 82 22.74 -60.45 -17.40
C ASN A 82 21.83 -59.36 -17.98
N ILE A 83 21.04 -59.67 -19.01
CA ILE A 83 20.05 -58.73 -19.58
C ILE A 83 19.01 -58.33 -18.52
N GLY A 84 18.50 -59.28 -17.75
CA GLY A 84 17.58 -59.01 -16.64
C GLY A 84 18.20 -58.11 -15.57
N SER A 85 19.46 -58.36 -15.20
CA SER A 85 20.20 -57.51 -14.25
C SER A 85 20.45 -56.11 -14.79
N LEU A 86 20.76 -55.98 -16.08
CA LEU A 86 21.01 -54.71 -16.74
C LEU A 86 19.73 -53.90 -16.86
N ALA A 87 18.61 -54.53 -17.24
CA ALA A 87 17.28 -53.91 -17.23
C ALA A 87 16.87 -53.44 -15.81
N GLY A 88 17.11 -54.26 -14.80
CA GLY A 88 16.87 -53.91 -13.39
C GLY A 88 17.71 -52.71 -12.93
N ASN A 89 19.00 -52.69 -13.27
CA ASN A 89 19.91 -51.59 -12.96
C ASN A 89 19.53 -50.30 -13.68
N VAL A 90 19.12 -50.38 -14.95
CA VAL A 90 18.62 -49.23 -15.72
C VAL A 90 17.33 -48.68 -15.10
N PHE A 91 16.35 -49.53 -14.77
CA PHE A 91 15.10 -49.08 -14.14
C PHE A 91 15.35 -48.44 -12.77
N SER A 92 16.23 -49.04 -11.96
CA SER A 92 16.64 -48.46 -10.67
C SER A 92 17.31 -47.10 -10.85
N SER A 93 18.19 -46.97 -11.85
CA SER A 93 18.87 -45.70 -12.15
C SER A 93 17.90 -44.63 -12.64
N LEU A 94 16.92 -44.99 -13.47
CA LEU A 94 15.84 -44.09 -13.88
C LEU A 94 14.98 -43.63 -12.70
N GLN A 95 14.70 -44.53 -11.74
CA GLN A 95 13.95 -44.16 -10.54
C GLN A 95 14.77 -43.23 -9.63
N LYS A 96 16.08 -43.46 -9.48
CA LYS A 96 16.98 -42.54 -8.78
C LYS A 96 17.05 -41.18 -9.47
N PHE A 97 17.08 -41.15 -10.80
CA PHE A 97 17.01 -39.91 -11.57
C PHE A 97 15.69 -39.16 -11.31
N ARG A 98 14.55 -39.86 -11.33
CA ARG A 98 13.24 -39.26 -10.97
C ARG A 98 13.24 -38.70 -9.55
N TYR A 99 13.83 -39.41 -8.60
CA TYR A 99 13.97 -38.93 -7.22
C TYR A 99 14.84 -37.67 -7.12
N MET A 100 15.97 -37.64 -7.85
CA MET A 100 16.81 -36.44 -7.95
C MET A 100 16.03 -35.25 -8.52
N ILE A 101 15.24 -35.45 -9.58
CA ILE A 101 14.38 -34.41 -10.15
C ILE A 101 13.31 -33.95 -9.15
N SER A 102 12.71 -34.86 -8.38
CA SER A 102 11.78 -34.48 -7.30
C SER A 102 12.46 -33.60 -6.27
N ASN A 103 13.63 -34.00 -5.78
CA ASN A 103 14.38 -33.23 -4.79
C ASN A 103 14.76 -31.83 -5.30
N ILE A 104 15.16 -31.70 -6.57
CA ILE A 104 15.44 -30.41 -7.20
C ILE A 104 14.17 -29.55 -7.23
N ARG A 105 13.04 -30.12 -7.66
CA ARG A 105 11.75 -29.40 -7.70
C ARG A 105 11.34 -28.92 -6.31
N ASP A 106 11.46 -29.78 -5.30
CA ASP A 106 11.03 -29.49 -3.94
C ASP A 106 11.93 -28.42 -3.29
N PHE A 107 13.25 -28.45 -3.58
CA PHE A 107 14.17 -27.39 -3.18
C PHE A 107 13.84 -26.04 -3.83
N ILE A 108 13.53 -26.03 -5.13
CA ILE A 108 13.09 -24.81 -5.83
C ILE A 108 11.80 -24.27 -5.21
N MET A 109 10.82 -25.15 -4.93
CA MET A 109 9.57 -24.74 -4.27
C MET A 109 9.82 -24.11 -2.89
N PHE A 110 10.72 -24.70 -2.10
CA PHE A 110 11.09 -24.16 -0.79
C PHE A 110 11.71 -22.75 -0.89
N ILE A 111 12.64 -22.54 -1.83
CA ILE A 111 13.26 -21.23 -2.07
C ILE A 111 12.20 -20.20 -2.47
N VAL A 112 11.34 -20.53 -3.45
CA VAL A 112 10.31 -19.61 -3.94
C VAL A 112 9.34 -19.24 -2.81
N GLN A 113 8.88 -20.21 -2.03
CA GLN A 113 8.00 -19.95 -0.89
C GLN A 113 8.66 -19.06 0.17
N SER A 114 9.93 -19.31 0.49
CA SER A 114 10.68 -18.50 1.45
C SER A 114 10.82 -17.05 1.00
N ILE A 115 11.18 -16.84 -0.28
CA ILE A 115 11.30 -15.51 -0.88
C ILE A 115 9.95 -14.78 -0.89
N MET A 116 8.88 -15.47 -1.31
CA MET A 116 7.52 -14.90 -1.31
C MET A 116 7.05 -14.53 0.10
N GLY A 117 7.39 -15.34 1.11
CA GLY A 117 7.09 -15.04 2.52
C GLY A 117 7.77 -13.75 3.00
N ILE A 118 9.04 -13.56 2.64
CA ILE A 118 9.78 -12.32 2.97
C ILE A 118 9.15 -11.11 2.26
N PHE A 119 8.82 -11.22 0.98
CA PHE A 119 8.16 -10.14 0.23
C PHE A 119 6.80 -9.79 0.83
N ALA A 120 5.97 -10.77 1.19
CA ALA A 120 4.68 -10.54 1.83
C ALA A 120 4.83 -9.76 3.15
N ASN A 121 5.78 -10.18 4.01
CA ASN A 121 6.06 -9.47 5.26
C ASN A 121 6.59 -8.04 5.01
N THR A 122 7.46 -7.87 4.02
CA THR A 122 8.01 -6.56 3.66
C THR A 122 6.91 -5.62 3.17
N ILE A 123 5.99 -6.10 2.32
CA ILE A 123 4.83 -5.33 1.84
C ILE A 123 3.97 -4.85 3.01
N ILE A 124 3.67 -5.74 3.97
CA ILE A 124 2.87 -5.40 5.16
C ILE A 124 3.55 -4.29 5.98
N GLN A 125 4.87 -4.36 6.18
CA GLN A 125 5.60 -3.32 6.91
C GLN A 125 5.59 -1.98 6.17
N SER A 126 5.82 -1.98 4.86
CA SER A 126 5.73 -0.77 4.03
C SER A 126 4.33 -0.14 4.06
N GLN A 127 3.28 -0.96 4.05
CA GLN A 127 1.88 -0.49 4.19
C GLN A 127 1.63 0.15 5.57
N LYS A 128 2.15 -0.44 6.65
CA LYS A 128 2.05 0.15 8.00
C LYS A 128 2.73 1.51 8.08
N MET A 129 3.91 1.65 7.48
CA MET A 129 4.61 2.94 7.40
C MET A 129 3.78 3.98 6.62
N ALA A 130 3.22 3.60 5.47
CA ALA A 130 2.35 4.48 4.69
C ALA A 130 1.09 4.92 5.45
N MET A 131 0.47 4.01 6.22
CA MET A 131 -0.66 4.36 7.09
C MET A 131 -0.26 5.37 8.17
N ALA A 132 0.89 5.20 8.81
CA ALA A 132 1.40 6.13 9.81
C ALA A 132 1.71 7.52 9.22
N VAL A 133 2.26 7.59 8.01
CA VAL A 133 2.49 8.86 7.29
C VAL A 133 1.16 9.53 6.98
N LYS A 134 0.17 8.79 6.44
CA LYS A 134 -1.16 9.34 6.15
C LYS A 134 -1.85 9.88 7.40
N ASP A 135 -1.80 9.15 8.52
CA ASP A 135 -2.33 9.60 9.81
C ASP A 135 -1.66 10.89 10.29
N SER A 136 -0.33 10.96 10.18
CA SER A 136 0.46 12.14 10.57
C SER A 136 0.08 13.38 9.74
N VAL A 137 -0.06 13.23 8.42
CA VAL A 137 -0.53 14.32 7.54
C VAL A 137 -1.93 14.77 7.93
N GLY A 138 -2.84 13.83 8.23
CA GLY A 138 -4.19 14.15 8.71
C GLY A 138 -4.19 14.99 9.99
N LYS A 139 -3.32 14.66 10.95
CA LYS A 139 -3.16 15.45 12.20
C LYS A 139 -2.63 16.86 11.96
N ILE A 140 -1.65 17.01 11.07
CA ILE A 140 -1.10 18.32 10.71
C ILE A 140 -2.19 19.20 10.06
N MET A 141 -2.96 18.62 9.12
CA MET A 141 -4.09 19.33 8.50
C MET A 141 -5.14 19.74 9.54
N GLY A 142 -5.44 18.88 10.50
CA GLY A 142 -6.35 19.20 11.61
C GLY A 142 -5.88 20.41 12.41
N ILE A 143 -4.63 20.42 12.86
CA ILE A 143 -4.05 21.53 13.63
C ILE A 143 -4.04 22.83 12.81
N ALA A 144 -3.65 22.75 11.54
CA ALA A 144 -3.60 23.91 10.65
C ALA A 144 -4.99 24.54 10.45
N VAL A 145 -6.01 23.71 10.20
CA VAL A 145 -7.39 24.18 10.03
C VAL A 145 -7.93 24.80 11.31
N THR A 146 -7.68 24.20 12.47
CA THR A 146 -8.07 24.79 13.76
C THR A 146 -7.41 26.16 13.95
N LEU A 147 -6.10 26.28 13.70
CA LEU A 147 -5.39 27.55 13.81
C LEU A 147 -5.97 28.62 12.89
N LEU A 148 -6.24 28.27 11.62
CA LEU A 148 -6.85 29.19 10.66
C LEU A 148 -8.19 29.74 11.16
N TYR A 149 -9.07 28.86 11.64
CA TYR A 149 -10.38 29.29 12.15
C TYR A 149 -10.29 30.06 13.47
N THR A 150 -9.34 29.73 14.36
CA THR A 150 -9.08 30.52 15.56
C THR A 150 -8.59 31.92 15.22
N MET A 151 -7.68 32.05 14.25
CA MET A 151 -7.20 33.34 13.78
C MET A 151 -8.31 34.16 13.12
N ASP A 152 -9.11 33.55 12.23
CA ASP A 152 -10.27 34.20 11.61
C ASP A 152 -11.28 34.67 12.67
N GLY A 153 -11.57 33.83 13.67
CA GLY A 153 -12.38 34.20 14.82
C GLY A 153 -11.83 35.41 15.57
N SER A 154 -10.52 35.42 15.86
CA SER A 154 -9.87 36.54 16.56
C SER A 154 -9.93 37.85 15.79
N VAL A 155 -9.72 37.81 14.46
CA VAL A 155 -9.80 39.00 13.60
C VAL A 155 -11.23 39.55 13.60
N LYS A 156 -12.22 38.68 13.45
CA LYS A 156 -13.64 39.08 13.52
C LYS A 156 -13.99 39.67 14.88
N THR A 157 -13.53 39.09 15.98
CA THR A 157 -13.72 39.65 17.31
C THR A 157 -13.10 41.04 17.45
N MET A 158 -11.86 41.23 16.96
CA MET A 158 -11.22 42.55 16.98
C MET A 158 -12.00 43.57 16.14
N GLN A 159 -12.46 43.18 14.95
CA GLN A 159 -13.25 44.06 14.09
C GLN A 159 -14.59 44.42 14.73
N SER A 160 -15.26 43.46 15.39
CA SER A 160 -16.49 43.73 16.16
C SER A 160 -16.24 44.62 17.38
N ALA A 161 -15.10 44.46 18.08
CA ALA A 161 -14.74 45.34 19.18
C ALA A 161 -14.41 46.76 18.72
N TRP A 162 -13.76 46.90 17.56
CA TRP A 162 -13.41 48.17 16.94
C TRP A 162 -14.64 48.94 16.41
N ASN A 163 -15.58 48.22 15.81
CA ASN A 163 -16.89 48.73 15.38
C ASN A 163 -17.93 48.68 16.51
N GLY A 164 -17.47 48.60 17.76
CA GLY A 164 -18.35 48.55 18.93
C GLY A 164 -18.16 49.78 19.81
N PRO A 165 -18.94 49.89 20.90
CA PRO A 165 -18.84 51.01 21.82
C PRO A 165 -17.41 51.27 22.34
N PRO A 166 -16.59 50.26 22.68
CA PRO A 166 -15.21 50.51 23.10
C PRO A 166 -14.34 51.19 22.02
N GLY A 167 -14.51 50.81 20.75
CA GLY A 167 -13.74 51.40 19.64
C GLY A 167 -14.20 52.81 19.28
N GLN A 168 -15.52 53.07 19.35
CA GLN A 168 -16.08 54.43 19.18
C GLN A 168 -15.56 55.40 20.23
N MET A 169 -15.46 54.99 21.49
CA MET A 169 -14.96 55.87 22.56
C MET A 169 -13.50 56.31 22.38
N VAL A 170 -12.71 55.56 21.60
CA VAL A 170 -11.32 55.93 21.27
C VAL A 170 -11.27 56.90 20.07
N ARG A 171 -12.32 56.94 19.22
CA ARG A 171 -12.44 57.87 18.10
C ARG A 171 -13.18 59.12 18.56
N ALA A 172 -12.55 60.29 18.52
CA ALA A 172 -13.30 61.53 18.69
C ALA A 172 -14.07 61.85 17.39
N ILE A 173 -15.39 61.68 17.40
CA ILE A 173 -16.31 61.93 16.27
C ILE A 173 -17.32 63.01 16.69
N CYS A 174 -16.83 64.20 17.05
CA CYS A 174 -17.65 65.24 17.66
C CYS A 174 -17.35 66.65 17.12
N PHE A 175 -18.15 67.61 17.58
CA PHE A 175 -18.02 69.04 17.31
C PHE A 175 -17.55 69.81 18.53
N ARG A 176 -17.12 71.05 18.30
CA ARG A 176 -16.91 72.04 19.36
C ARG A 176 -18.23 72.36 20.07
N LYS A 177 -18.20 72.57 21.38
CA LYS A 177 -19.42 72.77 22.20
C LYS A 177 -20.31 73.92 21.72
N ASN A 178 -19.69 75.04 21.35
CA ASN A 178 -20.37 76.25 20.94
C ASN A 178 -20.81 76.26 19.47
N THR A 179 -20.63 75.16 18.73
CA THR A 179 -21.10 75.01 17.35
C THR A 179 -22.61 75.27 17.30
N ILE A 180 -23.03 76.27 16.54
CA ILE A 180 -24.42 76.66 16.42
C ILE A 180 -25.16 75.69 15.50
N VAL A 181 -26.27 75.15 16.02
CA VAL A 181 -27.22 74.27 15.37
C VAL A 181 -28.54 75.02 15.19
N GLU A 182 -29.13 74.94 14.01
CA GLU A 182 -30.44 75.54 13.73
C GLU A 182 -31.56 74.51 13.89
N LEU A 183 -32.57 74.84 14.70
CA LEU A 183 -33.76 74.03 14.90
C LEU A 183 -34.82 74.36 13.84
N LYS A 184 -35.77 73.45 13.63
CA LYS A 184 -36.92 73.64 12.71
C LYS A 184 -37.78 74.87 13.03
N SER A 185 -37.72 75.36 14.27
CA SER A 185 -38.38 76.60 14.71
C SER A 185 -37.68 77.87 14.19
N GLY A 186 -36.47 77.77 13.64
CA GLY A 186 -35.56 78.88 13.32
C GLY A 186 -34.71 79.33 14.50
N GLU A 187 -34.85 78.69 15.68
CA GLU A 187 -34.01 78.96 16.84
C GLU A 187 -32.59 78.44 16.62
N LYS A 188 -31.59 79.25 16.95
CA LYS A 188 -30.16 78.90 16.86
C LYS A 188 -29.62 78.59 18.25
N VAL A 189 -29.19 77.35 18.47
CA VAL A 189 -28.78 76.82 19.77
C VAL A 189 -27.36 76.25 19.65
N ALA A 190 -26.53 76.41 20.69
CA ALA A 190 -25.21 75.77 20.72
C ALA A 190 -25.36 74.24 20.85
N MET A 191 -24.45 73.47 20.24
CA MET A 191 -24.47 72.01 20.17
C MET A 191 -24.61 71.36 21.54
N ASP A 192 -23.90 71.87 22.54
CA ASP A 192 -23.95 71.41 23.94
C ASP A 192 -25.26 71.72 24.67
N LYS A 193 -26.11 72.59 24.11
CA LYS A 193 -27.41 73.00 24.66
C LYS A 193 -28.61 72.39 23.94
N VAL A 194 -28.39 71.65 22.85
CA VAL A 194 -29.42 70.89 22.16
C VAL A 194 -30.03 69.87 23.12
N LYS A 195 -31.35 69.66 23.06
CA LYS A 195 -32.08 68.76 23.96
C LYS A 195 -32.65 67.56 23.22
N LEU A 196 -32.89 66.50 23.98
CA LEU A 196 -33.58 65.31 23.50
C LEU A 196 -34.96 65.68 22.96
N GLY A 197 -35.25 65.23 21.75
CA GLY A 197 -36.51 65.49 21.06
C GLY A 197 -36.56 66.77 20.25
N ASP A 198 -35.52 67.61 20.30
CA ASP A 198 -35.40 68.76 19.40
C ASP A 198 -35.37 68.28 17.94
N VAL A 199 -35.84 69.15 17.04
CA VAL A 199 -35.91 68.87 15.59
C VAL A 199 -35.01 69.86 14.88
N LEU A 200 -34.01 69.37 14.15
CA LEU A 200 -33.04 70.15 13.38
C LEU A 200 -33.69 70.76 12.14
N SER A 201 -33.01 71.73 11.51
CA SER A 201 -33.52 72.51 10.36
C SER A 201 -34.04 71.66 9.19
N ASN A 202 -33.42 70.51 8.92
CA ASN A 202 -33.85 69.57 7.87
C ASN A 202 -34.99 68.62 8.29
N GLY A 203 -35.54 68.76 9.50
CA GLY A 203 -36.61 67.92 10.03
C GLY A 203 -36.16 66.68 10.81
N THR A 204 -34.84 66.50 10.96
CA THR A 204 -34.23 65.39 11.72
C THR A 204 -34.46 65.54 13.22
N LYS A 205 -34.79 64.46 13.92
CA LYS A 205 -35.03 64.49 15.36
C LYS A 205 -33.81 64.03 16.16
N VAL A 206 -33.50 64.72 17.26
CA VAL A 206 -32.40 64.37 18.17
C VAL A 206 -32.85 63.30 19.17
N TYR A 207 -32.13 62.18 19.20
CA TYR A 207 -32.36 61.02 20.07
C TYR A 207 -31.41 60.94 21.26
N ALA A 208 -30.17 61.43 21.12
CA ALA A 208 -29.22 61.53 22.21
C ALA A 208 -28.32 62.76 22.04
N THR A 209 -27.79 63.25 23.17
CA THR A 209 -26.73 64.26 23.22
C THR A 209 -25.56 63.65 23.99
N LEU A 210 -24.34 63.87 23.49
CA LEU A 210 -23.12 63.24 23.98
C LEU A 210 -22.09 64.30 24.30
N GLU A 211 -21.47 64.18 25.48
CA GLU A 211 -20.27 64.93 25.83
C GLU A 211 -19.11 63.93 25.98
N VAL A 212 -18.06 64.12 25.18
CA VAL A 212 -16.95 63.17 25.06
C VAL A 212 -15.65 63.86 25.45
N ALA A 213 -14.86 63.25 26.32
CA ALA A 213 -13.58 63.82 26.71
C ALA A 213 -12.57 63.77 25.55
N ASN A 214 -11.80 64.85 25.37
CA ASN A 214 -10.67 64.88 24.46
C ASN A 214 -9.45 64.17 25.07
N ALA A 215 -9.58 62.86 25.28
CA ALA A 215 -8.55 62.07 25.95
C ALA A 215 -7.23 61.97 25.15
N ASN A 216 -7.28 62.22 23.84
CA ASN A 216 -6.15 62.09 22.91
C ASN A 216 -5.48 63.42 22.56
N ASP A 217 -5.89 64.54 23.19
CA ASP A 217 -5.39 65.90 22.87
C ASP A 217 -5.53 66.27 21.38
N GLU A 218 -6.65 65.87 20.77
CA GLU A 218 -6.94 66.12 19.36
C GLU A 218 -7.26 67.59 19.12
N CYS A 219 -6.70 68.13 18.02
CA CYS A 219 -7.04 69.45 17.51
C CYS A 219 -8.24 69.38 16.56
N PHE A 220 -9.01 70.46 16.50
CA PHE A 220 -10.12 70.56 15.57
C PHE A 220 -9.63 70.82 14.13
N TYR A 221 -10.43 70.35 13.19
CA TYR A 221 -10.45 70.82 11.83
C TYR A 221 -11.51 71.90 11.68
N LYS A 222 -11.21 72.90 10.86
CA LYS A 222 -12.11 73.97 10.49
C LYS A 222 -12.70 73.69 9.12
N VAL A 223 -14.03 73.75 9.03
CA VAL A 223 -14.80 73.71 7.78
C VAL A 223 -15.59 75.01 7.65
N MET A 224 -15.51 75.66 6.49
CA MET A 224 -16.22 76.92 6.24
C MET A 224 -17.69 76.65 5.89
N SER A 225 -18.61 77.42 6.47
CA SER A 225 -20.04 77.36 6.12
C SER A 225 -20.26 77.71 4.64
N LYS A 226 -21.13 76.95 3.97
CA LYS A 226 -21.61 77.21 2.60
C LYS A 226 -22.71 78.27 2.55
N ASP A 227 -23.32 78.61 3.69
CA ASP A 227 -24.38 79.60 3.76
C ASP A 227 -23.79 81.00 4.04
N GLU A 228 -23.91 81.90 3.06
CA GLU A 228 -23.40 83.27 3.15
C GLU A 228 -24.09 84.12 4.24
N ASN A 229 -25.31 83.74 4.64
CA ASN A 229 -26.08 84.40 5.69
C ASN A 229 -25.89 83.75 7.07
N ASP A 230 -24.97 82.79 7.19
CA ASP A 230 -24.69 82.14 8.46
C ASP A 230 -23.86 83.06 9.38
N ASN A 231 -24.32 83.18 10.62
CA ASN A 231 -23.60 83.91 11.67
C ASN A 231 -22.37 83.11 12.13
N GLN A 232 -22.35 81.80 11.92
CA GLN A 232 -21.20 80.94 12.17
C GLN A 232 -20.52 80.56 10.86
N LYS A 233 -19.47 81.31 10.50
CA LYS A 233 -18.70 81.04 9.28
C LYS A 233 -17.79 79.82 9.40
N GLU A 234 -17.39 79.46 10.61
CA GLU A 234 -16.38 78.44 10.89
C GLU A 234 -16.97 77.35 11.78
N ILE A 235 -16.93 76.10 11.29
CA ILE A 235 -17.37 74.92 12.02
C ILE A 235 -16.13 74.16 12.48
N PHE A 236 -16.00 73.96 13.78
CA PHE A 236 -14.89 73.21 14.38
C PHE A 236 -15.34 71.79 14.72
N VAL A 237 -14.67 70.82 14.13
CA VAL A 237 -15.07 69.41 14.15
C VAL A 237 -13.82 68.51 14.19
N THR A 238 -13.91 67.37 14.87
CA THR A 238 -12.79 66.43 15.00
C THR A 238 -12.44 65.79 13.66
N GLY A 239 -11.15 65.46 13.44
CA GLY A 239 -10.67 64.95 12.15
C GLY A 239 -11.27 63.62 11.72
N SER A 240 -11.69 62.78 12.67
CA SER A 240 -12.33 61.48 12.41
C SER A 240 -13.85 61.56 12.17
N HIS A 241 -14.44 62.75 12.26
CA HIS A 241 -15.86 62.96 11.98
C HIS A 241 -16.17 62.80 10.49
N TYR A 242 -17.38 62.38 10.11
CA TYR A 242 -17.75 62.22 8.70
C TYR A 242 -18.51 63.42 8.14
N LEU A 243 -18.07 63.92 6.99
CA LEU A 243 -18.67 65.02 6.24
C LEU A 243 -19.00 64.54 4.82
N PHE A 244 -20.21 64.87 4.34
CA PHE A 244 -20.64 64.51 2.99
C PHE A 244 -19.86 65.32 1.94
N CYS A 245 -19.13 64.61 1.07
CA CYS A 245 -18.38 65.22 -0.02
C CYS A 245 -19.20 65.22 -1.32
N ASP A 246 -19.57 66.40 -1.81
CA ASP A 246 -20.37 66.54 -3.04
C ASP A 246 -19.66 66.00 -4.29
N ARG A 247 -18.33 66.05 -4.33
CA ARG A 247 -17.50 65.57 -5.44
C ARG A 247 -17.49 64.04 -5.53
N GLU A 248 -17.42 63.37 -4.38
CA GLU A 248 -17.31 61.90 -4.31
C GLU A 248 -18.65 61.20 -4.07
N LYS A 249 -19.71 61.97 -3.76
CA LYS A 249 -21.07 61.48 -3.46
C LYS A 249 -21.09 60.44 -2.33
N LYS A 250 -20.22 60.60 -1.35
CA LYS A 250 -20.14 59.77 -0.13
C LYS A 250 -19.67 60.59 1.06
N PHE A 251 -19.88 60.05 2.26
CA PHE A 251 -19.30 60.58 3.48
C PHE A 251 -17.80 60.23 3.54
N VAL A 252 -16.97 61.23 3.84
CA VAL A 252 -15.52 61.08 4.03
C VAL A 252 -15.13 61.67 5.37
N MET A 253 -14.04 61.20 5.97
CA MET A 253 -13.55 61.79 7.22
C MET A 253 -13.15 63.25 6.98
N VAL A 254 -13.43 64.13 7.95
CA VAL A 254 -13.14 65.56 7.85
C VAL A 254 -11.66 65.79 7.56
N LYS A 255 -10.75 65.04 8.18
CA LYS A 255 -9.30 65.13 7.91
C LYS A 255 -8.90 64.84 6.46
N GLU A 256 -9.74 64.14 5.71
CA GLU A 256 -9.56 63.79 4.29
C GLU A 256 -10.38 64.69 3.36
N HIS A 257 -11.27 65.52 3.91
CA HIS A 257 -12.15 66.37 3.12
C HIS A 257 -11.36 67.59 2.56
N PRO A 258 -11.49 67.92 1.26
CA PRO A 258 -10.70 68.99 0.63
C PRO A 258 -10.97 70.39 1.21
N ASP A 259 -12.18 70.61 1.74
CA ASP A 259 -12.58 71.91 2.33
C ASP A 259 -12.25 72.03 3.82
N ALA A 260 -11.64 71.00 4.43
CA ALA A 260 -11.29 70.99 5.84
C ALA A 260 -9.82 71.37 6.07
N VAL A 261 -9.58 72.24 7.04
CA VAL A 261 -8.23 72.73 7.38
C VAL A 261 -7.92 72.42 8.83
N LEU A 262 -6.82 71.73 9.09
CA LEU A 262 -6.35 71.47 10.46
C LEU A 262 -6.04 72.79 11.18
N THR A 263 -6.43 72.91 12.44
CA THR A 263 -6.17 74.08 13.28
C THR A 263 -5.34 73.71 14.51
N GLU A 264 -4.87 74.71 15.25
CA GLU A 264 -4.25 74.54 16.58
C GLU A 264 -5.28 74.60 17.73
N GLU A 265 -6.57 74.76 17.41
CA GLU A 265 -7.62 74.86 18.42
C GLU A 265 -7.96 73.47 18.99
N LYS A 266 -8.10 73.41 20.31
CA LYS A 266 -8.49 72.22 21.05
C LYS A 266 -9.34 72.59 22.27
N GLU A 267 -10.19 71.68 22.69
CA GLU A 267 -11.00 71.78 23.91
C GLU A 267 -10.88 70.48 24.72
N ASP A 268 -11.16 70.55 26.03
CA ASP A 268 -11.07 69.40 26.93
C ASP A 268 -12.15 68.35 26.67
N THR A 269 -13.30 68.77 26.14
CA THR A 269 -14.38 67.87 25.77
C THR A 269 -15.09 68.36 24.50
N PHE A 270 -15.67 67.42 23.78
CA PHE A 270 -16.39 67.62 22.55
C PHE A 270 -17.89 67.33 22.73
N SER A 271 -18.74 67.87 21.87
CA SER A 271 -20.19 67.66 21.87
C SER A 271 -20.67 67.02 20.56
N CYS A 272 -21.54 66.03 20.65
CA CYS A 272 -22.17 65.41 19.48
C CYS A 272 -23.62 65.00 19.75
N LEU A 273 -24.34 64.71 18.67
CA LEU A 273 -25.73 64.28 18.70
C LEU A 273 -25.84 62.86 18.14
N ILE A 274 -26.89 62.15 18.52
CA ILE A 274 -27.44 61.01 17.80
C ILE A 274 -28.81 61.42 17.29
N THR A 275 -29.09 61.14 16.03
CA THR A 275 -30.24 61.63 15.28
C THR A 275 -30.98 60.49 14.59
N ASP A 276 -32.26 60.71 14.26
CA ASP A 276 -33.12 59.66 13.71
C ASP A 276 -32.77 59.20 12.29
N ASN A 277 -32.04 60.01 11.53
CA ASN A 277 -31.57 59.68 10.18
C ASN A 277 -30.04 59.72 10.04
N HIS A 278 -29.32 59.76 11.17
CA HIS A 278 -27.87 59.83 11.24
C HIS A 278 -27.22 61.05 10.57
N THR A 279 -27.94 62.16 10.44
CA THR A 279 -27.41 63.37 9.81
C THR A 279 -27.58 64.62 10.67
N ILE A 280 -26.57 65.48 10.63
CA ILE A 280 -26.55 66.77 11.33
C ILE A 280 -26.30 67.87 10.29
N PRO A 281 -27.33 68.66 9.91
CA PRO A 281 -27.17 69.78 8.99
C PRO A 281 -26.51 70.97 9.71
N LEU A 282 -25.35 71.42 9.23
CA LEU A 282 -24.61 72.55 9.79
C LEU A 282 -23.99 73.40 8.68
N GLY A 283 -24.27 74.70 8.68
CA GLY A 283 -23.66 75.66 7.74
C GLY A 283 -23.71 75.23 6.27
N GLY A 284 -24.86 74.72 5.82
CA GLY A 284 -25.05 74.21 4.45
C GLY A 284 -24.32 72.90 4.12
N HIS A 285 -23.71 72.25 5.11
CA HIS A 285 -23.10 70.93 5.01
C HIS A 285 -23.93 69.86 5.71
N MET A 286 -23.71 68.62 5.31
CA MET A 286 -24.32 67.43 5.91
C MET A 286 -23.24 66.61 6.60
N PHE A 287 -23.25 66.62 7.93
CA PHE A 287 -22.39 65.77 8.74
C PHE A 287 -23.11 64.49 9.11
N TRP A 288 -22.37 63.40 9.33
CA TRP A 288 -22.91 62.22 9.97
C TRP A 288 -23.06 62.46 11.47
N ASP A 289 -23.86 61.68 12.18
CA ASP A 289 -23.93 61.77 13.63
C ASP A 289 -22.87 60.89 14.32
N TRP A 290 -22.98 60.67 15.63
CA TRP A 290 -22.00 59.86 16.37
C TRP A 290 -21.97 58.38 15.95
N GLU A 291 -23.04 57.82 15.38
CA GLU A 291 -23.14 56.39 15.06
C GLU A 291 -22.44 56.03 13.74
N ASP A 292 -21.10 56.04 13.77
CA ASP A 292 -20.24 55.86 12.60
C ASP A 292 -20.28 54.47 11.94
N ASP A 293 -20.77 53.45 12.66
CA ASP A 293 -20.90 52.08 12.13
C ASP A 293 -21.94 51.97 10.99
N LEU A 294 -22.85 52.93 10.91
CA LEU A 294 -23.95 52.97 9.95
C LEU A 294 -23.66 53.88 8.75
N VAL A 295 -22.47 54.50 8.67
CA VAL A 295 -22.08 55.33 7.54
C VAL A 295 -22.16 54.51 6.25
N PRO A 296 -22.94 54.94 5.23
CA PRO A 296 -23.01 54.26 3.95
C PRO A 296 -21.63 54.25 3.27
N LYS A 297 -21.18 53.06 2.88
CA LYS A 297 -19.91 52.85 2.17
C LYS A 297 -20.01 53.15 0.68
#